data_AF-A0A7W7H9F1-F1
#
_entry.id   AF-A0A7W7H9F1-F1
#
_cell.length_a   1.000
_cell.length_b   1.000
_cell.length_c   1.000
_cell.angle_alpha   90.00
_cell.angle_beta   90.00
_cell.angle_gamma   90.00
#
_symmetry.space_group_name_H-M   'P 1'
#
loop_
_entity.id
_entity.type
_entity.pdbx_description
1 polymer ?
#
loop_
_entity_poly.entity_id
_entity_poly.type
_entity_poly.pdbx_seq_one_letter_code
_entity_poly.pdbx_strand_id
1 'polypeptide(L)'
;MSGRALHAELTAVRALVADGLAEVGDAAGAGQVWLRSACTRLTSLDGVLVEAAGMIATPVWVVAVTAVTFVVVILAAAVAEALGLGVAGMLAVSGTALLGTLAAGPWAGRHIRVALGRHRLGPAPPPVRGAATLTEVPEQLLRARVRLVSAALRRAGADHWTVPHLRRAVRTDPVVRRLAHADLLLCQAIDCLDRHLGDLRKDMP
;
A
#
# COMPACT_ATOMS: atom_id res chain seq x y z
N MET A 1 10.34 7.66 14.50
CA MET A 1 9.81 8.66 13.54
C MET A 1 8.36 8.99 13.89
N SER A 2 8.01 10.28 13.91
CA SER A 2 6.61 10.70 13.94
C SER A 2 5.92 10.28 12.63
N GLY A 3 4.68 9.78 12.71
CA GLY A 3 3.94 9.28 11.54
C GLY A 3 3.82 10.31 10.41
N ARG A 4 3.86 11.61 10.73
CA ARG A 4 3.82 12.71 9.76
C ARG A 4 4.99 12.71 8.77
N ALA A 5 6.21 12.43 9.24
CA ALA A 5 7.38 12.43 8.38
C ALA A 5 7.32 11.31 7.33
N LEU A 6 6.80 10.14 7.71
CA LEU A 6 6.57 9.05 6.75
C LEU A 6 5.54 9.46 5.70
N HIS A 7 4.39 10.02 6.10
CA HIS A 7 3.36 10.42 5.15
C HIS A 7 3.86 11.47 4.15
N ALA A 8 4.64 12.45 4.59
CA ALA A 8 5.23 13.45 3.70
C ALA A 8 6.13 12.81 2.62
N GLU A 9 6.97 11.85 3.02
CA GLU A 9 7.82 11.11 2.07
C GLU A 9 7.00 10.27 1.10
N LEU A 10 5.95 9.58 1.57
CA LEU A 10 5.07 8.80 0.71
C LEU A 10 4.31 9.70 -0.29
N THR A 11 3.84 10.87 0.13
CA THR A 11 3.22 11.85 -0.76
C THR A 11 4.20 12.35 -1.82
N ALA A 12 5.46 12.60 -1.46
CA ALA A 12 6.49 12.99 -2.43
C ALA A 12 6.80 11.88 -3.44
N VAL A 13 6.86 10.62 -3.00
CA VAL A 13 7.00 9.47 -3.92
C VAL A 13 5.79 9.35 -4.84
N ARG A 14 4.57 9.54 -4.33
CA ARG A 14 3.34 9.54 -5.14
C ARG A 14 3.34 10.64 -6.19
N ALA A 15 3.87 11.82 -5.90
CA ALA A 15 4.01 12.89 -6.87
C ALA A 15 4.89 12.48 -8.06
N LEU A 16 6.10 12.00 -7.78
CA LEU A 16 7.03 11.55 -8.82
C LEU A 16 6.47 10.39 -9.65
N VAL A 17 5.74 9.47 -9.01
CA VAL A 17 5.08 8.35 -9.71
C VAL A 17 3.90 8.83 -10.56
N ALA A 18 3.12 9.80 -10.08
CA ALA A 18 2.01 10.38 -10.83
C ALA A 18 2.51 11.14 -12.07
N ASP A 19 3.61 11.88 -11.95
CA ASP A 19 4.28 12.53 -13.08
C ASP A 19 4.73 11.49 -14.11
N GLY A 20 5.47 10.45 -13.67
CA GLY A 20 5.90 9.36 -14.56
C GLY A 20 4.74 8.59 -15.20
N LEU A 21 3.65 8.37 -14.46
CA LEU A 21 2.44 7.72 -14.99
C LEU A 21 1.75 8.55 -16.08
N ALA A 22 1.72 9.88 -15.94
CA ALA A 22 1.13 10.75 -16.95
C ALA A 22 1.89 10.66 -18.27
N GLU A 23 3.23 10.78 -18.20
CA GLU A 23 4.09 10.71 -19.38
C GLU A 23 4.05 9.32 -20.07
N VAL A 24 4.07 8.23 -19.28
CA VAL A 24 3.96 6.86 -19.81
C VAL A 24 2.56 6.59 -20.36
N GLY A 25 1.51 7.14 -19.72
CA GLY A 25 0.13 7.00 -20.13
C GLY A 25 -0.14 7.60 -21.51
N ASP A 26 0.40 8.79 -21.77
CA ASP A 26 0.30 9.48 -23.06
C ASP A 26 1.02 8.68 -24.17
N ALA A 27 2.15 8.02 -23.85
CA ALA A 27 2.90 7.18 -24.77
C ALA A 27 2.28 5.77 -25.00
N ALA A 28 1.56 5.22 -24.01
CA ALA A 28 1.07 3.83 -24.02
C ALA A 28 -0.07 3.55 -25.04
N GLY A 29 -0.65 4.58 -25.64
CA GLY A 29 -1.70 4.47 -26.65
C GLY A 29 -1.28 3.65 -27.89
N ALA A 30 0.03 3.59 -28.19
CA ALA A 30 0.58 2.96 -29.39
C ALA A 30 0.77 1.43 -29.33
N GLY A 31 0.19 0.72 -28.35
CA GLY A 31 0.20 -0.75 -28.35
C GLY A 31 1.41 -1.42 -27.72
N GLN A 32 2.29 -0.67 -27.05
CA GLN A 32 3.54 -1.21 -26.53
C GLN A 32 3.34 -1.92 -25.18
N VAL A 33 3.58 -3.24 -25.19
CA VAL A 33 3.39 -4.14 -24.04
C VAL A 33 4.19 -3.69 -22.81
N TRP A 34 5.41 -3.20 -23.02
CA TRP A 34 6.28 -2.73 -21.94
C TRP A 34 5.73 -1.50 -21.22
N LEU A 35 5.20 -0.51 -21.95
CA LEU A 35 4.58 0.69 -21.36
C LEU A 35 3.32 0.34 -20.55
N ARG A 36 2.46 -0.55 -21.07
CA ARG A 36 1.27 -1.03 -20.34
C ARG A 36 1.65 -1.77 -19.06
N SER A 37 2.71 -2.58 -19.11
CA SER A 37 3.24 -3.29 -17.95
C SER A 37 3.77 -2.31 -16.89
N ALA A 38 4.54 -1.30 -17.32
CA ALA A 38 5.02 -0.23 -16.45
C ALA A 38 3.86 0.53 -15.79
N CYS A 39 2.85 0.97 -16.56
CA CYS A 39 1.65 1.62 -16.03
C CYS A 39 0.94 0.77 -14.98
N THR A 40 0.73 -0.52 -15.26
CA THR A 40 0.05 -1.42 -14.31
C THR A 40 0.83 -1.56 -13.00
N ARG A 41 2.16 -1.62 -13.07
CA ARG A 41 3.05 -1.70 -11.90
C ARG A 41 3.05 -0.40 -11.10
N LEU A 42 3.09 0.76 -11.76
CA LEU A 42 3.03 2.07 -11.11
C LEU A 42 1.66 2.33 -10.46
N THR A 43 0.55 1.95 -11.10
CA THR A 43 -0.79 2.00 -10.49
C THR A 43 -0.90 1.07 -9.28
N SER A 44 -0.34 -0.15 -9.38
CA SER A 44 -0.30 -1.09 -8.25
C SER A 44 0.54 -0.53 -7.10
N LEU A 45 1.63 0.16 -7.41
CA LEU A 45 2.50 0.82 -6.44
C LEU A 45 1.74 1.89 -5.65
N ASP A 46 0.95 2.76 -6.30
CA ASP A 46 0.12 3.76 -5.59
C ASP A 46 -0.82 3.08 -4.59
N GLY A 47 -1.47 1.99 -4.99
CA GLY A 47 -2.31 1.19 -4.10
C GLY A 47 -1.55 0.66 -2.87
N VAL A 48 -0.31 0.19 -3.06
CA VAL A 48 0.55 -0.29 -1.96
C VAL A 48 1.00 0.84 -1.04
N LEU A 49 1.30 2.03 -1.57
CA LEU A 49 1.67 3.21 -0.77
C LEU A 49 0.49 3.70 0.08
N VAL A 50 -0.71 3.71 -0.50
CA VAL A 50 -1.96 4.03 0.21
C VAL A 50 -2.21 3.03 1.33
N GLU A 51 -2.09 1.73 1.06
CA GLU A 51 -2.22 0.70 2.09
C GLU A 51 -1.16 0.87 3.20
N ALA A 52 0.09 1.22 2.85
CA ALA A 52 1.17 1.45 3.80
C ALA A 52 0.89 2.64 4.74
N ALA A 53 0.38 3.76 4.20
CA ALA A 53 -0.01 4.93 4.99
C ALA A 53 -1.23 4.68 5.89
N GLY A 54 -2.11 3.79 5.46
CA GLY A 54 -3.29 3.34 6.20
C GLY A 54 -2.99 2.36 7.32
N MET A 55 -1.76 1.85 7.43
CA MET A 55 -1.42 0.88 8.49
C MET A 55 -1.58 1.53 9.86
N ILE A 56 -2.39 0.88 10.68
CA ILE A 56 -2.61 1.22 12.08
C ILE A 56 -1.56 0.50 12.92
N ALA A 57 -1.06 1.14 13.97
CA ALA A 57 -0.14 0.49 14.89
C ALA A 57 -0.78 -0.76 15.49
N THR A 58 -0.04 -1.87 15.54
CA THR A 58 -0.50 -3.16 16.07
C THR A 58 -1.28 -3.07 17.39
N PRO A 59 -0.84 -2.31 18.43
CA PRO A 59 -1.62 -2.22 19.67
C PRO A 59 -3.00 -1.58 19.47
N VAL A 60 -3.10 -0.54 18.64
CA VAL A 60 -4.38 0.13 18.34
C VAL A 60 -5.30 -0.81 17.58
N TRP A 61 -4.76 -1.60 16.66
CA TRP A 61 -5.53 -2.61 15.94
C TRP A 61 -6.06 -3.71 16.87
N VAL A 62 -5.23 -4.19 17.81
CA VAL A 62 -5.66 -5.17 18.83
C VAL A 62 -6.81 -4.61 19.66
N VAL A 63 -6.68 -3.39 20.17
CA VAL A 63 -7.75 -2.73 20.94
C VAL A 63 -9.04 -2.61 20.12
N ALA A 64 -8.94 -2.19 18.85
CA ALA A 64 -10.11 -2.08 17.97
C ALA A 64 -10.78 -3.42 17.71
N VAL A 65 -10.01 -4.47 17.41
CA VAL A 65 -10.54 -5.83 17.20
C VAL A 65 -11.21 -6.34 18.47
N THR A 66 -10.56 -6.19 19.63
CA THR A 66 -11.14 -6.60 20.92
C THR A 66 -12.46 -5.89 21.19
N ALA A 67 -12.53 -4.56 20.96
CA ALA A 67 -13.77 -3.80 21.14
C ALA A 67 -14.88 -4.30 20.20
N VAL A 68 -14.58 -4.55 18.92
CA VAL A 68 -15.54 -5.10 17.95
C VAL A 68 -16.02 -6.48 18.39
N THR A 69 -15.13 -7.35 18.84
CA THR A 69 -15.46 -8.69 19.36
C THR A 69 -16.42 -8.59 20.55
N PHE A 70 -16.15 -7.70 21.51
CA PHE A 70 -17.05 -7.49 22.65
C PHE A 70 -18.44 -7.01 22.21
N VAL A 71 -18.51 -6.03 21.32
CA VAL A 71 -19.79 -5.52 20.79
C VAL A 71 -20.58 -6.62 20.09
N VAL A 72 -19.93 -7.45 19.28
CA VAL A 72 -20.56 -8.56 18.57
C VAL A 72 -21.13 -9.59 19.53
N VAL A 73 -20.38 -9.95 20.59
CA VAL A 73 -20.85 -10.89 21.61
C VAL A 73 -22.02 -10.32 22.40
N ILE A 74 -21.97 -9.05 22.81
CA ILE A 74 -23.07 -8.39 23.54
C ILE A 74 -24.33 -8.34 22.69
N LEU A 75 -24.23 -7.96 21.41
CA LEU A 75 -25.38 -7.92 20.49
C LEU A 75 -25.94 -9.31 20.22
N ALA A 76 -25.09 -10.32 20.01
CA ALA A 76 -25.51 -11.70 19.82
C ALA A 76 -26.24 -12.25 21.05
N ALA A 77 -25.75 -11.92 22.26
CA ALA A 77 -26.39 -12.28 23.51
C ALA A 77 -27.77 -11.66 23.65
N ALA A 78 -27.88 -10.35 23.42
CA ALA A 78 -29.15 -9.63 23.48
C ALA A 78 -30.18 -10.17 22.48
N VAL A 79 -29.75 -10.51 21.25
CA VAL A 79 -30.62 -11.13 20.25
C VAL A 79 -31.07 -12.52 20.68
N ALA A 80 -30.17 -13.34 21.23
CA ALA A 80 -30.53 -14.68 21.68
C ALA A 80 -31.50 -14.66 22.87
N GLU A 81 -31.35 -13.71 23.79
CA GLU A 81 -32.27 -13.47 24.90
C GLU A 81 -33.64 -13.02 24.41
N ALA A 82 -33.69 -12.05 23.49
CA ALA A 82 -34.94 -11.57 22.89
C ALA A 82 -35.72 -12.67 22.14
N LEU A 83 -35.02 -13.68 21.64
CA LEU A 83 -35.61 -14.84 20.95
C LEU A 83 -35.89 -16.03 21.88
N GLY A 84 -35.57 -15.92 23.19
CA GLY A 84 -35.81 -16.98 24.17
C GLY A 84 -34.98 -18.25 23.95
N LEU A 85 -33.83 -18.17 23.27
CA LEU A 85 -33.06 -19.33 22.81
C LEU A 85 -32.22 -20.02 23.91
N GLY A 86 -32.27 -19.51 25.15
CA GLY A 86 -31.48 -20.01 26.28
C GLY A 86 -29.97 -19.92 26.06
N VAL A 87 -29.21 -20.54 26.96
CA VAL A 87 -27.72 -20.48 26.95
C VAL A 87 -27.13 -21.14 25.71
N ALA A 88 -27.68 -22.28 25.28
CA ALA A 88 -27.20 -23.00 24.10
C ALA A 88 -27.37 -22.17 22.82
N GLY A 89 -28.51 -21.49 22.67
CA GLY A 89 -28.76 -20.59 21.54
C GLY A 89 -27.86 -19.36 21.56
N MET A 90 -27.62 -18.76 22.74
CA MET A 90 -26.67 -17.66 22.90
C MET A 90 -25.26 -18.05 22.44
N LEU A 91 -24.77 -19.23 22.82
CA LEU A 91 -23.46 -19.73 22.37
C LEU A 91 -23.43 -19.95 20.86
N ALA A 92 -24.48 -20.52 20.27
CA ALA A 92 -24.57 -20.75 18.83
C ALA A 92 -24.58 -19.43 18.03
N VAL A 93 -25.39 -18.45 18.43
CA VAL A 93 -25.48 -17.13 17.77
C VAL A 93 -24.18 -16.35 17.93
N SER A 94 -23.59 -16.34 19.12
CA SER A 94 -22.32 -15.64 19.36
C SER A 94 -21.17 -16.28 18.57
N GLY A 95 -21.08 -17.62 18.56
CA GLY A 95 -20.06 -18.36 17.82
C GLY A 95 -20.14 -18.12 16.31
N THR A 96 -21.35 -18.18 15.73
CA THR A 96 -21.55 -17.91 14.30
C THR A 96 -21.25 -16.46 13.94
N ALA A 97 -21.67 -15.49 14.75
CA ALA A 97 -21.34 -14.08 14.55
C ALA A 97 -19.81 -13.85 14.59
N LEU A 98 -19.12 -14.46 15.55
CA LEU A 98 -17.66 -14.40 15.65
C LEU A 98 -16.98 -14.98 14.41
N LEU A 99 -17.40 -16.16 13.94
CA LEU A 99 -16.86 -16.76 12.72
C LEU A 99 -17.07 -15.86 11.50
N GLY A 100 -18.25 -15.25 11.37
CA GLY A 100 -18.53 -14.27 10.31
C GLY A 100 -17.58 -13.07 10.37
N THR A 101 -17.36 -12.52 11.56
CA THR A 101 -16.43 -11.37 11.73
C THR A 101 -14.98 -11.74 11.44
N LEU A 102 -14.53 -12.95 11.83
CA LEU A 102 -13.19 -13.43 11.53
C LEU A 102 -12.99 -13.66 10.02
N ALA A 103 -14.00 -14.20 9.33
CA ALA A 103 -13.98 -14.40 7.88
C ALA A 103 -13.96 -13.07 7.11
N ALA A 104 -14.75 -12.08 7.56
CA ALA A 104 -14.83 -10.76 6.92
C ALA A 104 -13.65 -9.83 7.30
N GLY A 105 -12.97 -10.09 8.42
CA GLY A 105 -11.95 -9.24 9.01
C GLY A 105 -10.81 -8.83 8.06
N PRO A 106 -10.20 -9.74 7.28
CA PRO A 106 -9.14 -9.38 6.34
C PRO A 106 -9.60 -8.41 5.25
N TRP A 107 -10.82 -8.61 4.73
CA TRP A 107 -11.41 -7.77 3.70
C TRP A 107 -11.78 -6.39 4.26
N ALA A 108 -12.50 -6.36 5.38
CA ALA A 108 -12.88 -5.11 6.06
C ALA A 108 -11.64 -4.32 6.49
N GLY A 109 -10.65 -4.99 7.07
CA GLY A 109 -9.38 -4.38 7.46
C GLY A 109 -8.59 -3.85 6.28
N ARG A 110 -8.66 -4.47 5.09
CA ARG A 110 -8.06 -3.91 3.87
C ARG A 110 -8.77 -2.61 3.47
N HIS A 111 -10.09 -2.59 3.42
CA HIS A 111 -10.85 -1.38 3.05
C HIS A 111 -10.65 -0.23 4.02
N ILE A 112 -10.67 -0.51 5.34
CA ILE A 112 -10.40 0.50 6.37
C ILE A 112 -9.00 1.09 6.19
N ARG A 113 -7.99 0.26 5.97
CA ARG A 113 -6.62 0.73 5.72
C ARG A 113 -6.54 1.58 4.45
N VAL A 114 -7.14 1.15 3.34
CA VAL A 114 -7.15 1.92 2.10
C VAL A 114 -7.83 3.27 2.30
N ALA A 115 -9.00 3.30 2.94
CA ALA A 115 -9.73 4.53 3.23
C ALA A 115 -8.91 5.49 4.12
N LEU A 116 -8.33 4.97 5.20
CA LEU A 116 -7.49 5.74 6.11
C LEU A 116 -6.21 6.24 5.43
N GLY A 117 -5.60 5.43 4.58
CA GLY A 117 -4.44 5.78 3.78
C GLY A 117 -4.73 6.93 2.82
N ARG A 118 -5.85 6.85 2.09
CA ARG A 118 -6.31 7.93 1.20
C ARG A 118 -6.56 9.21 1.97
N HIS A 119 -7.21 9.13 3.12
CA HIS A 119 -7.44 10.29 3.98
C HIS A 119 -6.11 10.92 4.46
N ARG A 120 -5.13 10.11 4.84
CA ARG A 120 -3.83 10.59 5.36
C ARG A 120 -2.93 11.17 4.30
N LEU A 121 -2.92 10.59 3.11
CA LEU A 121 -2.06 11.04 2.01
C LEU A 121 -2.70 12.13 1.16
N GLY A 122 -4.02 12.32 1.28
CA GLY A 122 -4.79 13.21 0.42
C GLY A 122 -4.95 12.68 -1.01
N PRO A 123 -5.64 13.45 -1.87
CA PRO A 123 -5.72 13.16 -3.30
C PRO A 123 -4.33 13.05 -3.91
N ALA A 124 -4.20 12.25 -4.97
CA ALA A 124 -2.96 12.24 -5.75
C ALA A 124 -2.71 13.67 -6.27
N PRO A 125 -1.48 14.20 -6.15
CA PRO A 125 -1.16 15.49 -6.73
C PRO A 125 -1.38 15.42 -8.25
N PRO A 126 -1.88 16.50 -8.87
CA PRO A 126 -2.01 16.55 -10.32
C PRO A 126 -0.61 16.43 -10.95
N PRO A 127 -0.46 15.69 -12.06
CA PRO A 127 0.82 15.59 -12.74
C PRO A 127 1.24 16.96 -13.27
N VAL A 128 2.52 17.28 -13.14
CA VAL A 128 3.11 18.50 -13.71
C VAL A 128 3.33 18.28 -15.20
N ARG A 129 2.30 18.57 -16.01
CA ARG A 129 2.34 18.37 -17.47
C ARG A 129 3.45 19.19 -18.13
N GLY A 130 4.24 18.54 -18.98
CA GLY A 130 5.20 19.19 -19.89
C GLY A 130 6.62 19.39 -19.34
N ALA A 131 6.98 18.71 -18.24
CA ALA A 131 8.29 18.87 -17.62
C ALA A 131 9.31 17.78 -18.02
N ALA A 132 8.88 16.59 -18.46
CA ALA A 132 9.78 15.48 -18.74
C ALA A 132 9.46 14.77 -20.06
N THR A 133 10.51 14.44 -20.78
CA THR A 133 10.42 13.51 -21.91
C THR A 133 10.33 12.06 -21.41
N LEU A 134 9.77 11.13 -22.20
CA LEU A 134 9.71 9.70 -21.85
C LEU A 134 11.11 9.13 -21.48
N THR A 135 12.17 9.70 -22.05
CA THR A 135 13.57 9.37 -21.74
C THR A 135 14.03 9.78 -20.34
N GLU A 136 13.36 10.73 -19.68
CA GLU A 136 13.69 11.20 -18.33
C GLU A 136 12.90 10.46 -17.23
N VAL A 137 11.82 9.75 -17.59
CA VAL A 137 10.96 9.05 -16.64
C VAL A 137 11.74 8.03 -15.78
N PRO A 138 12.66 7.19 -16.32
CA PRO A 138 13.43 6.26 -15.49
C PRO A 138 14.22 6.95 -14.38
N GLU A 139 14.84 8.09 -14.68
CA GLU A 139 15.63 8.87 -13.72
C GLU A 139 14.73 9.47 -12.62
N GLN A 140 13.54 9.95 -12.97
CA GLN A 140 12.56 10.41 -11.97
C GLN A 140 12.09 9.28 -11.06
N LEU A 141 11.83 8.10 -11.61
CA LEU A 141 11.44 6.92 -10.83
C LEU A 141 12.60 6.41 -9.95
N LEU A 142 13.86 6.55 -10.37
CA LEU A 142 15.03 6.27 -9.53
C LEU A 142 15.08 7.22 -8.32
N ARG A 143 14.79 8.51 -8.49
CA ARG A 143 14.67 9.46 -7.36
C ARG A 143 13.54 9.07 -6.41
N ALA A 144 12.39 8.65 -6.96
CA ALA A 144 11.27 8.14 -6.17
C ALA A 144 11.69 6.91 -5.35
N ARG A 145 12.48 6.02 -5.96
CA ARG A 145 13.03 4.82 -5.31
C ARG A 145 13.95 5.17 -4.15
N VAL A 146 14.91 6.08 -4.35
CA VAL A 146 15.83 6.52 -3.29
C VAL A 146 15.06 7.08 -2.09
N ARG A 147 14.03 7.89 -2.34
CA ARG A 147 13.16 8.41 -1.27
C ARG A 147 12.39 7.31 -0.55
N LEU A 148 11.82 6.36 -1.30
CA LEU A 148 11.07 5.23 -0.76
C LEU A 148 11.95 4.34 0.14
N VAL A 149 13.14 3.97 -0.34
CA VAL A 149 14.12 3.18 0.43
C VAL A 149 14.58 3.94 1.67
N SER A 150 14.87 5.24 1.54
CA SER A 150 15.26 6.08 2.67
C SER A 150 14.15 6.18 3.72
N ALA A 151 12.88 6.28 3.30
CA ALA A 151 11.74 6.24 4.21
C ALA A 151 11.61 4.87 4.90
N ALA A 152 11.81 3.77 4.17
CA ALA A 152 11.77 2.42 4.72
C ALA A 152 12.89 2.18 5.75
N LEU A 153 14.12 2.64 5.47
CA LEU A 153 15.25 2.51 6.39
C LEU A 153 15.05 3.36 7.65
N ARG A 154 14.62 4.61 7.52
CA ARG A 154 14.31 5.45 8.69
C ARG A 154 13.15 4.89 9.52
N ARG A 155 12.21 4.18 8.89
CA ARG A 155 11.14 3.45 9.58
C ARG A 155 11.67 2.20 10.32
N ALA A 156 12.58 1.45 9.69
CA ALA A 156 13.20 0.27 10.30
C ALA A 156 14.11 0.61 11.50
N GLY A 157 14.60 1.86 11.57
CA GLY A 157 15.42 2.36 12.66
C GLY A 157 16.85 2.64 12.20
N ALA A 158 17.42 3.76 12.65
CA ALA A 158 18.77 4.20 12.26
C ALA A 158 19.89 3.35 12.88
N ASP A 159 19.61 2.70 14.01
CA ASP A 159 20.67 2.19 14.88
C ASP A 159 21.23 0.83 14.43
N HIS A 160 20.56 0.10 13.52
CA HIS A 160 20.92 -1.28 13.18
C HIS A 160 20.65 -1.63 11.70
N TRP A 161 21.50 -1.17 10.77
CA TRP A 161 21.39 -1.45 9.33
C TRP A 161 22.00 -2.79 8.87
N THR A 162 22.05 -3.77 9.76
CA THR A 162 22.54 -5.10 9.36
C THR A 162 21.44 -5.85 8.63
N VAL A 163 21.82 -6.64 7.61
CA VAL A 163 20.92 -7.49 6.83
C VAL A 163 19.95 -8.32 7.71
N PRO A 164 20.37 -9.01 8.79
CA PRO A 164 19.43 -9.75 9.64
C PRO A 164 18.38 -8.87 10.31
N HIS A 165 18.72 -7.64 10.72
CA HIS A 165 17.77 -6.72 11.32
C HIS A 165 16.74 -6.22 10.30
N LEU A 166 17.17 -5.89 9.09
CA LEU A 166 16.25 -5.51 8.01
C LEU A 166 15.32 -6.68 7.62
N ARG A 167 15.84 -7.92 7.53
CA ARG A 167 15.00 -9.10 7.30
C ARG A 167 13.97 -9.29 8.40
N ARG A 168 14.34 -9.07 9.67
CA ARG A 168 13.40 -9.12 10.79
C ARG A 168 12.36 -8.01 10.67
N ALA A 169 12.76 -6.77 10.39
CA ALA A 169 11.85 -5.64 10.21
C ALA A 169 10.84 -5.86 9.08
N VAL A 170 11.26 -6.41 7.94
CA VAL A 170 10.35 -6.79 6.83
C VAL A 170 9.34 -7.87 7.26
N ARG A 171 9.72 -8.77 8.18
CA ARG A 171 8.81 -9.81 8.69
C ARG A 171 7.84 -9.28 9.74
N THR A 172 8.29 -8.37 10.61
CA THR A 172 7.54 -7.94 11.80
C THR A 172 6.82 -6.61 11.64
N ASP A 173 7.36 -5.66 10.87
CA ASP A 173 6.71 -4.38 10.58
C ASP A 173 5.98 -4.47 9.23
N PRO A 174 4.63 -4.50 9.24
CA PRO A 174 3.84 -4.57 8.02
C PRO A 174 4.00 -3.34 7.12
N VAL A 175 4.38 -2.16 7.65
CA VAL A 175 4.68 -0.97 6.85
C VAL A 175 5.94 -1.22 6.04
N VAL A 176 7.03 -1.65 6.70
CA VAL A 176 8.31 -1.95 6.03
C VAL A 176 8.12 -3.01 4.95
N ARG A 177 7.32 -4.06 5.23
CA ARG A 177 6.96 -5.07 4.23
C ARG A 177 6.26 -4.49 3.00
N ARG A 178 5.33 -3.55 3.19
CA ARG A 178 4.62 -2.88 2.09
C ARG A 178 5.55 -1.96 1.30
N LEU A 179 6.44 -1.22 1.96
CA LEU A 179 7.43 -0.38 1.29
C LEU A 179 8.42 -1.21 0.46
N ALA A 180 8.85 -2.38 0.95
CA ALA A 180 9.67 -3.30 0.17
C ALA A 180 8.93 -3.83 -1.07
N HIS A 181 7.63 -4.11 -0.96
CA HIS A 181 6.82 -4.50 -2.11
C HIS A 181 6.66 -3.36 -3.12
N ALA A 182 6.48 -2.12 -2.65
CA ALA A 182 6.45 -0.94 -3.50
C ALA A 182 7.79 -0.74 -4.23
N ASP A 183 8.93 -0.93 -3.57
CA ASP A 183 10.27 -0.86 -4.20
C ASP A 183 10.43 -1.90 -5.31
N LEU A 184 9.96 -3.14 -5.08
CA LEU A 184 9.95 -4.17 -6.11
C LEU A 184 9.13 -3.77 -7.34
N LEU A 185 7.91 -3.25 -7.14
CA LEU A 185 7.05 -2.77 -8.23
C LEU A 185 7.70 -1.61 -8.99
N LEU A 186 8.39 -0.72 -8.28
CA LEU A 186 9.09 0.42 -8.88
C LEU A 186 10.28 -0.03 -9.75
N CYS A 187 11.12 -0.94 -9.24
CA CYS A 187 12.23 -1.52 -10.01
C CYS A 187 11.71 -2.20 -11.27
N GLN A 188 10.66 -3.00 -11.11
CA GLN A 188 9.98 -3.67 -12.20
C GLN A 188 9.41 -2.70 -13.24
N ALA A 189 8.87 -1.56 -12.83
CA ALA A 189 8.39 -0.53 -13.76
C ALA A 189 9.56 0.11 -14.53
N ILE A 190 10.66 0.44 -13.84
CA ILE A 190 11.89 0.98 -14.44
C ILE A 190 12.45 0.01 -15.48
N ASP A 191 12.59 -1.27 -15.13
CA ASP A 191 13.08 -2.31 -16.06
C ASP A 191 12.23 -2.40 -17.34
N CYS A 192 10.91 -2.24 -17.23
CA CYS A 192 10.02 -2.22 -18.39
C CYS A 192 10.26 -0.99 -19.27
N LEU A 193 10.45 0.18 -18.67
CA LEU A 193 10.75 1.41 -19.41
C LEU A 193 12.11 1.34 -20.09
N ASP A 194 13.14 0.85 -19.40
CA ASP A 194 14.49 0.73 -19.96
C ASP A 194 14.52 -0.24 -21.16
N ARG A 195 13.79 -1.36 -21.07
CA ARG A 195 13.63 -2.27 -22.22
C ARG A 195 12.95 -1.59 -23.39
N HIS A 196 11.87 -0.85 -23.12
CA HIS A 196 11.16 -0.13 -24.16
C HIS A 196 12.04 0.92 -24.85
N LEU A 197 12.75 1.75 -24.07
CA LEU A 197 13.69 2.74 -24.60
C LEU A 197 14.85 2.07 -25.35
N GLY A 198 15.30 0.90 -24.89
CA GLY A 198 16.30 0.10 -25.57
C GLY A 198 15.82 -0.41 -26.93
N ASP A 199 14.56 -0.82 -27.05
CA ASP A 199 13.96 -1.25 -28.31
C ASP A 199 13.80 -0.05 -29.28
N LEU A 200 13.31 1.10 -28.80
CA LEU A 200 13.23 2.32 -29.62
C LEU A 200 14.58 2.75 -30.19
N ARG A 201 15.68 2.61 -29.43
CA ARG A 201 17.03 2.96 -29.91
C ARG A 201 17.52 2.03 -31.02
N LYS A 202 17.06 0.78 -31.08
CA LYS A 202 17.43 -0.17 -32.15
C LYS A 202 16.68 0.12 -33.45
N ASP A 203 15.49 0.69 -33.33
CA ASP A 203 14.62 1.00 -34.47
C ASP A 203 14.94 2.37 -35.10
N MET A 204 15.82 3.18 -34.49
CA MET A 204 16.33 4.42 -35.08
C MET A 204 17.46 4.11 -36.09
N PRO A 205 17.33 4.53 -37.36
CA PRO A 205 18.34 4.32 -38.40
C PRO A 205 19.60 5.16 -38.24
#